data_AF-A0A1T2KS10-F1
#
_entry.id   AF-A0A1T2KS10-F1
#
_cell.length_a   1.000
_cell.length_b   1.000
_cell.length_c   1.000
_cell.angle_alpha   90.00
_cell.angle_beta   90.00
_cell.angle_gamma   90.00
#
_symmetry.space_group_name_H-M   'P 1'
#
loop_
_entity.id
_entity.type
_entity.pdbx_description
1 polymer ?
#
loop_
_entity_poly.entity_id
_entity_poly.type
_entity_poly.pdbx_seq_one_letter_code
_entity_poly.pdbx_strand_id
1 'polypeptide(L)'
;MVSFAHHNIVADDFPDRGSMLHDMDLIICRNVFIYFSRKTTGVLLPEFAGTLRKDGYLLTGHNELQGQTVEGLQIKGLPGSFVHQRTSEPEIRKPVTRPAITQPVYTKNRA
;
A
#
# COMPACT_ATOMS: atom_id res chain seq x y z
N MET A 1 -17.93 -7.68 11.39
CA MET A 1 -18.60 -6.68 10.51
C MET A 1 -17.63 -6.35 9.39
N VAL A 2 -18.11 -6.15 8.15
CA VAL A 2 -17.27 -5.86 6.98
C VAL A 2 -17.89 -4.70 6.22
N SER A 3 -17.07 -3.73 5.77
CA SER A 3 -17.48 -2.61 4.93
C SER A 3 -16.73 -2.66 3.60
N PHE A 4 -17.45 -2.47 2.49
CA PHE A 4 -16.87 -2.40 1.16
C PHE A 4 -16.93 -0.97 0.64
N ALA A 5 -15.83 -0.51 0.05
CA ALA A 5 -15.73 0.79 -0.60
C ALA A 5 -14.85 0.65 -1.85
N HIS A 6 -15.13 1.49 -2.85
CA HIS A 6 -14.21 1.64 -3.99
C HIS A 6 -13.06 2.56 -3.57
N HIS A 7 -11.83 2.12 -3.81
CA HIS A 7 -10.63 2.92 -3.54
C HIS A 7 -9.54 2.54 -4.55
N ASN A 8 -9.08 3.52 -5.32
CA ASN A 8 -7.96 3.39 -6.24
C ASN A 8 -6.67 3.76 -5.51
N ILE A 9 -5.89 2.74 -5.11
CA ILE A 9 -4.65 2.94 -4.34
C ILE A 9 -3.60 3.80 -5.06
N VAL A 10 -3.72 4.04 -6.37
CA VAL A 10 -2.80 4.92 -7.11
C VAL A 10 -3.30 6.36 -7.14
N ALA A 11 -4.61 6.56 -7.29
CA ALA A 11 -5.21 7.88 -7.51
C ALA A 11 -5.75 8.53 -6.22
N ASP A 12 -6.24 7.74 -5.28
CA ASP A 12 -6.97 8.22 -4.11
C ASP A 12 -6.04 8.37 -2.89
N ASP A 13 -6.37 9.31 -2.01
CA ASP A 13 -5.61 9.60 -0.79
C ASP A 13 -5.71 8.52 0.29
N PHE A 14 -4.55 8.10 0.78
CA PHE A 14 -4.36 7.25 1.95
C PHE A 14 -2.95 7.51 2.49
N PRO A 15 -2.73 7.59 3.81
CA PRO A 15 -3.74 7.50 4.86
C PRO A 15 -4.74 8.66 4.81
N ASP A 16 -6.02 8.34 4.99
CA ASP A 16 -7.10 9.32 5.04
C ASP A 16 -7.75 9.31 6.42
N ARG A 17 -7.47 10.37 7.18
CA ARG A 17 -7.98 10.57 8.55
C ARG A 17 -9.48 10.84 8.59
N GLY A 18 -10.09 11.17 7.46
CA GLY A 18 -11.55 11.33 7.31
C GLY A 18 -12.29 10.04 7.01
N SER A 19 -11.59 8.94 6.68
CA SER A 19 -12.17 7.63 6.39
C SER A 19 -11.61 6.54 7.29
N MET A 20 -11.91 5.27 7.00
CA MET A 20 -11.40 4.12 7.75
C MET A 20 -9.96 3.72 7.35
N LEU A 21 -9.37 4.39 6.34
CA LEU A 21 -8.02 4.10 5.82
C LEU A 21 -6.93 4.86 6.58
N HIS A 22 -6.91 4.75 7.90
CA HIS A 22 -5.83 5.25 8.75
C HIS A 22 -5.69 4.37 9.99
N ASP A 23 -4.53 4.46 10.65
CA ASP A 23 -4.24 3.75 11.90
C ASP A 23 -4.69 2.28 11.89
N MET A 24 -4.31 1.54 10.85
CA MET A 24 -4.67 0.13 10.69
C MET A 24 -3.68 -0.81 11.39
N ASP A 25 -4.18 -1.83 12.09
CA ASP A 25 -3.31 -2.84 12.70
C ASP A 25 -2.74 -3.83 11.66
N LEU A 26 -3.52 -4.14 10.62
CA LEU A 26 -3.17 -5.07 9.55
C LEU A 26 -3.73 -4.58 8.20
N ILE A 27 -2.87 -4.56 7.19
CA ILE A 27 -3.26 -4.40 5.79
C ILE A 27 -2.90 -5.68 5.03
N ILE A 28 -3.85 -6.20 4.26
CA ILE A 28 -3.65 -7.36 3.38
C ILE A 28 -3.78 -6.88 1.94
N CYS A 29 -2.66 -6.86 1.21
CA CYS A 29 -2.59 -6.43 -0.18
C CYS A 29 -1.85 -7.51 -0.99
N ARG A 30 -2.58 -8.57 -1.35
CA ARG A 30 -2.03 -9.73 -2.06
C ARG A 30 -2.46 -9.74 -3.52
N ASN A 31 -1.53 -10.10 -4.39
CA ASN A 31 -1.66 -10.24 -5.83
C ASN A 31 -2.01 -8.92 -6.53
N VAL A 32 -1.56 -7.80 -5.97
CA VAL A 32 -1.87 -6.44 -6.47
C VAL A 32 -0.61 -5.74 -6.96
N PHE A 33 0.51 -5.80 -6.22
CA PHE A 33 1.74 -5.09 -6.61
C PHE A 33 2.35 -5.60 -7.91
N ILE A 34 2.03 -6.82 -8.33
CA ILE A 34 2.49 -7.42 -9.60
C ILE A 34 2.02 -6.66 -10.85
N TYR A 35 0.99 -5.82 -10.72
CA TYR A 35 0.48 -4.99 -11.81
C TYR A 35 1.14 -3.61 -11.88
N PHE A 36 2.01 -3.27 -10.93
CA PHE A 36 2.61 -1.96 -10.82
C PHE A 36 4.10 -1.98 -11.14
N SER A 37 4.58 -0.90 -11.76
CA SER A 37 6.00 -0.70 -11.96
C SER A 37 6.73 -0.56 -10.62
N ARG A 38 8.04 -0.85 -10.61
CA ARG A 38 8.90 -0.62 -9.44
C ARG A 38 8.79 0.81 -8.90
N LYS A 39 8.65 1.80 -9.80
CA LYS A 39 8.45 3.21 -9.45
C LYS A 39 7.11 3.44 -8.75
N THR A 40 6.01 2.90 -9.30
CA THR A 40 4.67 3.04 -8.70
C THR A 40 4.63 2.38 -7.33
N THR A 41 5.12 1.15 -7.21
CA THR A 41 5.21 0.43 -5.93
C THR A 41 6.04 1.20 -4.90
N GLY A 42 7.15 1.83 -5.32
CA GLY A 42 7.97 2.66 -4.44
C GLY A 42 7.26 3.91 -3.89
N VAL A 43 6.28 4.45 -4.61
CA VAL A 43 5.42 5.54 -4.13
C VAL A 43 4.32 5.02 -3.20
N LEU A 44 3.74 3.86 -3.51
CA LEU A 44 2.64 3.28 -2.72
C LEU A 44 3.08 2.84 -1.33
N LEU A 45 4.22 2.15 -1.22
CA LEU A 45 4.62 1.51 0.03
C LEU A 45 4.80 2.48 1.22
N PRO A 46 5.35 3.70 1.06
CA PRO A 46 5.32 4.71 2.12
C PRO A 46 3.91 5.07 2.59
N GLU A 47 2.92 5.15 1.69
CA GLU A 47 1.53 5.43 2.04
C GLU A 47 0.91 4.26 2.83
N PHE A 48 1.21 3.01 2.43
CA PHE A 48 0.84 1.83 3.22
C PHE A 48 1.46 1.87 4.62
N ALA A 49 2.75 2.23 4.73
CA ALA A 49 3.42 2.38 6.02
C ALA A 49 2.80 3.50 6.86
N GLY A 50 2.44 4.63 6.25
CA GLY A 50 1.74 5.75 6.92
C GLY A 50 0.35 5.37 7.42
N THR A 51 -0.32 4.45 6.72
CA THR A 51 -1.68 3.95 7.06
C THR A 51 -1.69 2.95 8.20
N LEU A 52 -0.59 2.22 8.44
CA LEU A 52 -0.51 1.29 9.56
C LEU A 52 -0.45 2.03 10.91
N ARG A 53 -0.70 1.33 12.02
CA ARG A 53 -0.25 1.76 13.35
C ARG A 53 1.20 1.40 13.57
N LYS A 54 1.81 1.94 14.63
CA LYS A 54 3.11 1.46 15.09
C LYS A 54 2.97 -0.04 15.38
N ASP A 55 3.97 -0.82 14.97
CA ASP A 55 3.99 -2.27 15.08
C ASP A 55 2.92 -3.01 14.22
N GLY A 56 2.15 -2.29 13.40
CA GLY A 56 1.19 -2.87 12.46
C GLY A 56 1.86 -3.58 11.28
N TYR A 57 1.09 -4.42 10.57
CA TYR A 57 1.62 -5.31 9.54
C TYR A 57 1.02 -5.08 8.15
N LEU A 58 1.86 -5.14 7.12
CA LEU A 58 1.49 -5.28 5.72
C LEU A 58 1.83 -6.71 5.24
N LEU A 59 0.80 -7.46 4.88
CA LEU A 59 0.91 -8.78 4.27
C LEU A 59 0.73 -8.67 2.75
N THR A 60 1.73 -9.10 2.00
CA THR A 60 1.71 -9.17 0.53
C THR A 60 1.74 -10.61 0.04
N GLY A 61 1.51 -10.83 -1.25
CA GLY A 61 1.71 -12.17 -1.81
C GLY A 61 3.19 -12.50 -2.00
N HIS A 62 3.45 -13.75 -2.38
CA HIS A 62 4.79 -14.27 -2.53
C HIS A 62 5.55 -13.47 -3.60
N ASN A 63 6.74 -13.00 -3.23
CA ASN A 63 7.66 -12.28 -4.12
C ASN A 63 7.18 -10.93 -4.68
N GLU A 64 6.11 -10.34 -4.16
CA GLU A 64 5.52 -9.12 -4.72
C GLU A 64 6.34 -7.85 -4.48
N LEU A 65 7.13 -7.82 -3.41
CA LEU A 65 7.96 -6.67 -3.03
C LEU A 65 9.47 -6.95 -3.14
N GLN A 66 9.87 -7.97 -3.91
CA GLN A 66 11.29 -8.31 -4.06
C GLN A 66 12.10 -7.11 -4.58
N GLY A 67 13.19 -6.80 -3.89
CA GLY A 67 14.08 -5.68 -4.23
C GLY A 67 13.48 -4.30 -3.96
N GLN A 68 12.31 -4.18 -3.34
CA GLN A 68 11.81 -2.92 -2.81
C GLN A 68 12.31 -2.75 -1.38
N THR A 69 12.85 -1.59 -1.08
CA THR A 69 13.24 -1.20 0.28
C THR A 69 12.45 0.03 0.64
N VAL A 70 11.76 -0.03 1.78
CA VAL A 70 10.94 1.08 2.25
C VAL A 70 11.28 1.36 3.69
N GLU A 71 11.70 2.59 3.89
CA GLU A 71 11.97 3.12 5.21
C GLU A 71 10.72 3.01 6.09
N GLY A 72 10.91 2.50 7.30
CA GLY A 72 9.83 2.27 8.26
C GLY A 72 9.13 0.92 8.16
N LEU A 73 9.42 0.08 7.15
CA LEU A 73 8.92 -1.31 7.06
C LEU A 73 10.06 -2.33 7.20
N GLN A 74 10.00 -3.18 8.22
CA GLN A 74 10.91 -4.30 8.41
C GLN A 74 10.29 -5.62 7.97
N ILE A 75 11.02 -6.42 7.20
CA ILE A 75 10.58 -7.75 6.80
C ILE A 75 10.77 -8.71 7.97
N LYS A 76 9.70 -9.39 8.38
CA LYS A 76 9.71 -10.49 9.33
C LYS A 76 9.30 -11.78 8.63
N GLY A 77 10.14 -12.80 8.75
CA GLY A 77 9.79 -14.15 8.33
C GLY A 77 8.79 -14.78 9.29
N LEU A 78 7.75 -15.39 8.74
CA LEU A 78 6.84 -16.30 9.43
C LEU A 78 6.92 -17.67 8.74
N PRO A 79 6.56 -18.77 9.41
CA PRO A 79 6.48 -20.08 8.75
C PRO A 79 5.58 -19.99 7.50
N GLY A 80 6.20 -20.13 6.31
CA GLY A 80 5.50 -20.09 5.01
C GLY A 80 5.17 -18.69 4.46
N SER A 81 5.61 -17.59 5.09
CA SER A 81 5.28 -16.24 4.60
C SER A 81 6.31 -15.18 5.02
N PHE A 82 6.27 -14.03 4.36
CA PHE A 82 6.95 -12.80 4.80
C PHE A 82 5.90 -11.72 5.07
N VAL A 83 6.06 -11.03 6.21
CA VAL A 83 5.24 -9.87 6.57
C VAL A 83 6.13 -8.65 6.75
N HIS A 84 5.60 -7.48 6.41
CA HIS A 84 6.30 -6.21 6.58
C HIS A 84 5.71 -5.52 7.81
N GLN A 85 6.49 -5.35 8.86
CA GLN A 85 6.05 -4.68 10.07
C GLN A 85 6.50 -3.22 10.07
N ARG A 86 5.60 -2.30 10.43
CA ARG A 86 5.97 -0.91 10.66
C ARG A 86 6.72 -0.76 11.97
N THR A 87 7.93 -0.20 11.93
CA THR A 87 8.80 -0.11 13.12
C THR A 87 9.12 1.31 13.58
N SER A 88 8.78 2.33 12.79
CA SER A 88 8.99 3.73 13.15
C SER A 88 7.66 4.47 13.36
N GLU A 89 7.71 5.51 14.19
CA GLU A 89 6.63 6.49 14.35
C GLU A 89 6.42 7.21 13.02
N PRO A 90 5.17 7.53 12.60
CA PRO A 90 4.94 8.16 11.32
C PRO A 90 5.52 9.58 11.36
N GLU A 91 6.61 9.82 10.64
CA GLU A 91 6.95 11.19 10.29
C GLU A 91 5.81 11.75 9.43
N ILE A 92 5.27 12.90 9.83
CA ILE A 92 4.26 13.63 9.05
C ILE A 92 4.93 14.02 7.72
N ARG A 93 4.74 13.19 6.69
CA ARG A 93 5.35 13.42 5.38
C ARG A 93 4.68 14.60 4.69
N LYS A 94 5.51 15.48 4.12
CA LYS A 94 5.06 16.49 3.14
C LYS A 94 4.43 15.76 1.95
N PRO A 95 3.38 16.31 1.32
CA PRO A 95 2.70 15.64 0.20
C PRO A 95 3.72 15.28 -0.89
N VAL A 96 3.90 13.99 -1.14
CA VAL A 96 4.68 13.52 -2.27
C VAL A 96 3.83 13.77 -3.51
N THR A 97 4.38 14.48 -4.49
CA THR A 97 3.71 14.68 -5.77
C THR A 97 3.47 13.32 -6.42
N ARG A 98 2.22 12.87 -6.40
CA ARG A 98 1.83 11.62 -7.05
C ARG A 98 2.25 11.68 -8.52
N PRO A 99 2.91 10.65 -9.05
CA PRO A 99 3.16 10.61 -10.49
C PRO A 99 1.80 10.65 -11.20
N ALA A 100 1.65 11.58 -12.15
CA ALA A 100 0.51 11.59 -13.05
C ALA A 100 0.55 10.30 -13.87
N ILE A 101 -0.20 9.30 -13.43
CA ILE A 101 -0.39 8.07 -14.18
C ILE A 101 -1.64 8.27 -15.02
N THR A 102 -1.46 8.36 -16.33
CA THR A 102 -2.54 8.27 -17.29
C THR A 102 -3.23 6.93 -17.08
N GLN A 103 -4.46 6.94 -16.55
CA GLN A 103 -5.25 5.73 -16.47
C GLN A 103 -5.43 5.18 -17.89
N PRO A 104 -5.25 3.88 -18.12
CA PRO A 104 -5.61 3.30 -19.41
C PRO A 104 -7.10 3.57 -19.62
N VAL A 105 -7.43 4.28 -20.70
CA VAL A 105 -8.81 4.51 -21.12
C VAL A 105 -9.38 3.13 -21.44
N TYR A 106 -10.16 2.57 -20.52
CA TYR A 106 -10.93 1.38 -20.81
C TYR A 106 -12.07 1.78 -21.74
N THR A 107 -11.85 1.64 -23.06
CA THR A 107 -12.92 1.72 -24.04
C THR A 107 -13.89 0.59 -23.75
N LYS A 108 -14.99 0.95 -23.09
CA LYS A 108 -16.13 0.08 -22.86
C LYS A 108 -16.72 -0.25 -24.23
N ASN A 109 -16.21 -1.28 -24.89
CA ASN A 109 -16.85 -1.86 -26.06
C ASN A 109 -18.17 -2.47 -25.58
N ARG A 110 -19.24 -1.68 -25.70
CA ARG A 110 -20.61 -2.17 -25.64
C ARG A 110 -20.79 -3.16 -26.78
N ALA A 111 -21.04 -4.41 -26.44
CA ALA A 111 -21.87 -5.29 -27.26
C ALA A 111 -23.34 -4.93 -27.01
#